data_AF-Q1ZWC7-F1
#
_entry.id   AF-Q1ZWC7-F1
#
_cell.length_a   1.000
_cell.length_b   1.000
_cell.length_c   1.000
_cell.angle_alpha   90.00
_cell.angle_beta   90.00
_cell.angle_gamma   90.00
#
_symmetry.space_group_name_H-M   'P 1'
#
loop_
_entity.id
_entity.type
_entity.pdbx_description
1 polymer ?
#
loop_
_entity_poly.entity_id
_entity_poly.type
_entity_poly.pdbx_seq_one_letter_code
_entity_poly.pdbx_strand_id
1 'polypeptide(L)' 'MKLAQLNIAKAKYPLDAPEIKEFVDNLDKVNAIAENSEGFVWRLKDESGHATNI' A
#
# COMPACT_ATOMS: atom_id res chain seq x y z
N MET A 1 16.38 15.98 -7.42
CA MET A 1 16.72 14.55 -7.28
C MET A 1 15.45 13.78 -6.93
N LYS A 2 15.22 12.58 -7.50
CA LYS A 2 14.07 11.72 -7.15
C LYS A 2 14.57 10.59 -6.25
N LEU A 3 13.87 10.32 -5.16
CA LEU A 3 14.19 9.22 -4.23
C LEU A 3 13.22 8.07 -4.46
N ALA A 4 13.76 6.85 -4.53
CA ALA A 4 12.96 5.63 -4.49
C ALA A 4 13.07 5.03 -3.09
N GLN A 5 11.93 4.73 -2.48
CA GLN A 5 11.84 4.07 -1.18
C GLN A 5 11.03 2.80 -1.34
N LEU A 6 11.47 1.71 -0.70
CA LEU A 6 10.80 0.43 -0.76
C LEU A 6 10.62 -0.12 0.65
N ASN A 7 9.37 -0.38 1.02
CA ASN A 7 9.01 -1.08 2.25
C ASN A 7 8.49 -2.47 1.87
N ILE A 8 9.03 -3.51 2.52
CA ILE A 8 8.63 -4.91 2.32
C ILE A 8 8.22 -5.48 3.66
N ALA A 9 7.09 -6.18 3.69
CA ALA A 9 6.59 -6.88 4.88
C ALA A 9 5.95 -8.21 4.48
N LYS A 10 6.02 -9.19 5.38
CA LYS A 10 5.28 -10.46 5.26
C LYS A 10 3.99 -10.35 6.08
N ALA A 11 2.84 -10.58 5.45
CA ALA A 11 1.57 -10.61 6.17
C ALA A 11 1.58 -11.74 7.22
N LYS A 12 1.17 -11.42 8.45
CA LYS A 12 1.09 -12.39 9.56
C LYS A 12 -0.14 -13.30 9.44
N TYR A 13 -1.21 -12.79 8.82
CA TYR A 13 -2.48 -13.47 8.57
C TYR A 13 -2.83 -13.36 7.08
N PRO A 14 -3.69 -14.23 6.54
CA PRO A 14 -4.31 -14.02 5.23
C PRO A 14 -4.97 -12.64 5.13
N LEU A 15 -4.97 -12.01 3.96
CA LEU A 15 -5.46 -10.63 3.79
C LEU A 15 -6.97 -10.48 4.00
N ASP A 16 -7.73 -11.58 3.95
CA ASP A 16 -9.16 -11.65 4.24
C ASP A 16 -9.48 -12.02 5.70
N ALA A 17 -8.47 -12.24 6.54
CA ALA A 17 -8.64 -12.60 7.94
C ALA A 17 -9.10 -11.40 8.80
N PRO A 18 -9.94 -11.60 9.83
CA PRO A 18 -10.44 -10.51 10.67
C PRO A 18 -9.32 -9.78 11.43
N GLU A 19 -8.21 -10.44 11.78
CA GLU A 19 -7.09 -9.86 12.53
C GLU A 19 -6.32 -8.78 11.75
N ILE A 20 -6.36 -8.81 10.42
CA ILE A 20 -5.68 -7.83 9.56
C ILE A 20 -6.65 -6.87 8.87
N LYS A 21 -7.96 -7.03 9.10
CA LYS A 21 -9.00 -6.28 8.41
C LYS A 21 -8.79 -4.77 8.50
N GLU A 22 -8.52 -4.24 9.68
CA GLU A 22 -8.30 -2.80 9.85
C GLU A 22 -7.08 -2.29 9.08
N PHE A 23 -6.03 -3.11 8.93
CA PHE A 23 -4.87 -2.74 8.13
C PHE A 23 -5.23 -2.68 6.64
N VAL A 24 -5.93 -3.71 6.13
CA VAL A 24 -6.35 -3.80 4.73
C VAL A 24 -7.34 -2.68 4.38
N ASP A 25 -8.33 -2.43 5.24
CA ASP A 25 -9.33 -1.36 5.06
C ASP A 25 -8.69 0.04 4.98
N ASN A 26 -7.50 0.24 5.54
CA ASN A 26 -6.80 1.53 5.51
C ASN A 26 -5.84 1.69 4.31
N LEU A 27 -5.63 0.66 3.48
CA LEU A 27 -4.69 0.74 2.35
C LEU A 27 -5.05 1.87 1.39
N ASP A 28 -6.32 1.98 0.99
CA ASP A 28 -6.77 3.05 0.09
C ASP A 28 -6.54 4.43 0.67
N LYS A 29 -6.87 4.61 1.95
CA LYS A 29 -6.68 5.87 2.65
C LYS A 29 -5.21 6.30 2.66
N VAL A 30 -4.31 5.39 3.06
CA VAL A 30 -2.87 5.70 3.12
C VAL A 30 -2.29 5.95 1.73
N ASN A 31 -2.68 5.15 0.74
CA ASN A 31 -2.27 5.33 -0.65
C ASN A 31 -2.75 6.66 -1.22
N ALA A 32 -3.99 7.07 -0.94
CA ALA A 32 -4.52 8.35 -1.36
C ALA A 32 -3.78 9.53 -0.72
N ILE A 33 -3.40 9.43 0.56
CA ILE A 33 -2.57 10.47 1.21
C ILE A 33 -1.22 10.59 0.49
N ALA A 34 -0.57 9.47 0.17
CA ALA A 34 0.68 9.49 -0.58
C ALA A 34 0.52 10.12 -1.98
N GLU A 35 -0.53 9.73 -2.72
CA GLU A 35 -0.80 10.23 -4.07
C GLU A 35 -1.14 11.72 -4.11
N ASN A 36 -1.73 12.26 -3.03
CA ASN A 36 -2.01 13.69 -2.89
C ASN A 36 -0.86 14.49 -2.26
N SER A 37 0.24 13.83 -1.86
CA SER A 37 1.36 14.50 -1.24
C SER A 37 2.21 15.24 -2.26
N GLU A 38 2.67 16.45 -1.90
CA GLU A 38 3.54 17.23 -2.77
C GLU A 38 4.81 16.45 -3.13
N GLY A 39 5.13 16.40 -4.42
CA GLY A 39 6.31 15.70 -4.92
C GLY A 39 6.15 14.19 -5.13
N PHE A 40 4.97 13.60 -4.84
CA PHE A 40 4.65 12.23 -5.25
C PHE A 40 4.82 12.06 -6.75
N VAL A 41 5.42 10.94 -7.16
CA VAL A 41 5.65 10.62 -8.57
C VAL A 41 4.93 9.34 -8.96
N TRP A 42 5.06 8.29 -8.13
CA TRP A 42 4.56 6.96 -8.45
C TRP A 42 4.60 6.05 -7.22
N ARG A 43 3.76 5.00 -7.21
CA ARG A 43 3.86 3.84 -6.30
C ARG A 43 3.55 2.55 -7.07
N LEU A 44 4.06 1.43 -6.56
CA LEU A 44 3.77 0.10 -7.08
C LEU A 44 2.29 -0.27 -6.87
N LYS A 45 1.65 -0.79 -7.92
CA LYS A 45 0.25 -1.25 -7.93
C LYS A 45 0.13 -2.45 -8.89
N ASP A 46 -0.72 -3.39 -8.56
CA ASP A 46 -1.29 -4.40 -9.46
C ASP A 46 -2.63 -3.90 -10.04
N GLU A 47 -3.38 -4.81 -10.69
CA GLU A 47 -4.70 -4.52 -11.25
C GLU A 47 -5.77 -4.16 -10.21
N SER A 48 -5.61 -4.58 -8.95
CA SER A 48 -6.47 -4.18 -7.83
C SER A 48 -6.15 -2.78 -7.31
N GLY A 49 -5.04 -2.17 -7.75
CA GLY A 49 -4.57 -0.89 -7.28
C GLY A 49 -3.70 -0.97 -6.02
N HIS A 50 -3.38 -2.17 -5.53
CA HIS A 50 -2.54 -2.42 -4.35
C HIS A 50 -1.25 -3.15 -4.72
N ALA A 51 -0.30 -3.23 -3.80
CA ALA A 51 0.95 -3.98 -3.99
C ALA A 51 0.95 -5.33 -3.24
N THR A 52 -0.22 -5.83 -2.87
CA THR A 52 -0.36 -6.97 -1.96
C THR A 52 -0.34 -8.33 -2.65
N ASN A 53 -0.48 -8.39 -3.98
CA ASN A 53 -0.47 -9.63 -4.78
C ASN A 53 0.80 -9.79 -5.65
N ILE A 54 1.90 -9.16 -5.25
CA ILE A 54 3.18 -9.13 -5.99
C ILE A 54 4.21 -10.05 -5.33
#